data_AF-A0A0Q9J549-F1
#
_entry.id   AF-A0A0Q9J549-F1
#
_cell.length_a   1.000
_cell.length_b   1.000
_cell.length_c   1.000
_cell.angle_alpha   90.00
_cell.angle_beta   90.00
_cell.angle_gamma   90.00
#
_symmetry.space_group_name_H-M   'P 1'
#
loop_
_entity.id
_entity.type
_entity.pdbx_description
1 polymer ?
#
loop_
_entity_poly.entity_id
_entity_poly.type
_entity_poly.pdbx_seq_one_letter_code
_entity_poly.pdbx_strand_id
1 'polypeptide(L)' 'MKLDPIDLKIVAALQCDRRMTKLKLAETVALSPAACWERLRRMDAAGVIKGIPLAEAHSRP' A
#
# COMPACT_ATOMS: atom_id res chain seq x y z
N MET A 1 -9.66 -0.98 -13.35
CA MET A 1 -8.35 -0.62 -12.78
C MET A 1 -7.28 -1.40 -13.53
N LYS A 2 -6.21 -0.75 -14.02
CA LYS A 2 -5.00 -1.44 -14.45
C LYS A 2 -4.03 -1.39 -13.28
N LEU A 3 -3.56 -2.55 -12.81
CA LEU A 3 -2.48 -2.60 -11.84
C LEU A 3 -1.17 -2.29 -12.57
N ASP A 4 -0.44 -1.29 -12.08
CA ASP A 4 0.92 -1.04 -12.55
C ASP A 4 1.88 -2.10 -11.99
N PRO A 5 3.06 -2.26 -12.61
CA PRO A 5 4.13 -3.10 -12.04
C PRO A 5 4.52 -2.70 -10.61
N ILE A 6 4.34 -1.43 -10.23
CA ILE A 6 4.56 -0.95 -8.86
C ILE A 6 3.51 -1.53 -7.89
N ASP A 7 2.24 -1.55 -8.28
CA ASP A 7 1.16 -2.10 -7.46
C ASP A 7 1.37 -3.60 -7.24
N LEU A 8 1.80 -4.31 -8.29
CA LEU A 8 2.19 -5.72 -8.20
C LEU A 8 3.38 -5.93 -7.24
N LYS A 9 4.39 -5.05 -7.27
CA LYS A 9 5.51 -5.09 -6.30
C LYS A 9 5.04 -4.87 -4.87
N ILE A 10 4.10 -3.94 -4.65
CA ILE A 10 3.52 -3.68 -3.33
C ILE A 10 2.82 -4.94 -2.80
N VAL A 11 1.97 -5.57 -3.61
CA VAL A 11 1.30 -6.82 -3.24
C VAL A 11 2.30 -7.94 -3.00
N ALA A 12 3.29 -8.10 -3.88
CA ALA A 12 4.32 -9.14 -3.76
C ALA A 12 5.13 -8.97 -2.47
N ALA A 13 5.53 -7.75 -2.13
CA ALA A 13 6.25 -7.45 -0.89
C ALA A 13 5.39 -7.71 0.35
N LEU A 14 4.12 -7.32 0.34
CA LEU A 14 3.17 -7.61 1.44
C LEU A 14 2.85 -9.10 1.59
N GLN A 15 2.82 -9.85 0.49
CA GLN A 15 2.65 -11.31 0.52
C GLN A 15 3.90 -12.02 1.02
N CYS A 16 5.08 -11.53 0.63
CA CYS A 16 6.36 -12.05 1.08
C CYS A 16 6.56 -11.81 2.57
N ASP A 17 6.24 -10.61 3.06
CA ASP A 17 6.36 -10.26 4.48
C ASP A 17 5.14 -9.48 4.97
N ARG A 18 4.19 -10.20 5.57
CA ARG A 18 2.96 -9.60 6.13
C ARG A 18 3.19 -8.73 7.37
N ARG A 19 4.39 -8.79 7.98
CA ARG A 19 4.75 -8.00 9.17
C ARG A 19 5.48 -6.72 8.78
N MET A 20 5.73 -6.49 7.49
CA MET A 20 6.49 -5.35 7.02
C MET A 20 5.74 -4.04 7.27
N THR A 21 6.46 -3.05 7.79
CA THR A 21 5.91 -1.72 8.04
C THR A 21 5.72 -0.96 6.74
N LYS A 22 4.76 -0.03 6.73
CA LYS A 22 4.41 0.78 5.56
C LYS A 22 5.59 1.62 5.04
N LEU A 23 6.47 2.04 5.94
CA LEU A 23 7.69 2.77 5.61
C LEU A 23 8.64 1.88 4.78
N LYS A 24 8.91 0.68 5.29
CA LYS A 24 9.81 -0.29 4.65
C LYS A 24 9.25 -0.82 3.34
N LEU A 25 7.93 -0.94 3.24
CA LEU A 25 7.21 -1.22 2.00
C LEU A 25 7.45 -0.14 0.96
N ALA A 26 7.28 1.14 1.33
CA ALA A 26 7.54 2.27 0.44
C ALA A 26 9.00 2.31 -0.04
N GLU A 27 9.96 2.06 0.85
CA GLU A 27 11.38 1.93 0.50
C GLU A 27 11.64 0.78 -0.47
N THR A 28 11.03 -0.40 -0.22
CA THR A 28 11.20 -1.61 -1.05
C THR A 28 10.69 -1.40 -2.47
N VAL A 29 9.60 -0.64 -2.64
CA VAL A 29 9.02 -0.33 -3.96
C VAL A 29 9.56 0.96 -4.57
N ALA A 30 10.58 1.58 -3.95
CA ALA A 30 11.20 2.83 -4.35
C ALA A 30 10.17 3.98 -4.56
N LEU A 31 9.23 4.11 -3.62
CA LEU A 31 8.24 5.18 -3.61
C LEU A 31 8.32 6.01 -2.33
N SER A 32 7.86 7.25 -2.42
CA SER A 32 7.57 8.03 -1.21
C SER A 32 6.42 7.39 -0.42
N PRO A 33 6.44 7.48 0.92
CA PRO A 33 5.41 6.87 1.77
C PRO A 33 3.99 7.37 1.44
N ALA A 34 3.83 8.65 1.07
CA ALA A 34 2.55 9.20 0.63
C ALA A 34 2.03 8.54 -0.66
N ALA A 35 2.89 8.38 -1.68
CA ALA A 35 2.54 7.78 -2.96
C ALA A 35 2.20 6.28 -2.81
N CYS A 36 2.94 5.56 -1.97
CA CYS A 36 2.67 4.16 -1.65
C CYS A 36 1.28 4.00 -1.01
N TRP A 37 0.93 4.89 -0.08
CA TRP A 37 -0.37 4.91 0.59
C TRP A 37 -1.55 5.19 -0.36
N GLU A 38 -1.39 6.14 -1.27
CA GLU A 38 -2.45 6.47 -2.23
C GLU A 38 -2.74 5.28 -3.18
N ARG A 39 -1.69 4.57 -3.61
CA ARG A 39 -1.81 3.33 -4.39
C ARG A 39 -2.49 2.22 -3.60
N LEU A 40 -2.08 2.01 -2.34
CA LEU A 40 -2.74 1.05 -1.45
C LEU A 40 -4.23 1.37 -1.28
N ARG A 41 -4.60 2.63 -1.04
CA ARG A 41 -6.00 3.04 -0.92
C ARG A 41 -6.80 2.78 -2.21
N ARG A 42 -6.21 3.02 -3.39
CA ARG A 42 -6.85 2.68 -4.68
C ARG A 42 -7.03 1.16 -4.85
N MET A 43 -6.02 0.38 -4.50
CA MET A 43 -6.08 -1.09 -4.57
C MET A 43 -7.08 -1.68 -3.57
N ASP A 44 -7.19 -1.11 -2.38
CA ASP A 44 -8.16 -1.49 -1.36
C ASP A 44 -9.59 -1.18 -1.82
N ALA A 45 -9.81 0.04 -2.33
CA ALA A 45 -11.10 0.44 -2.91
C ALA A 45 -11.51 -0.42 -4.12
N ALA A 46 -10.54 -0.94 -4.85
CA ALA A 46 -10.76 -1.89 -5.95
C ALA A 46 -10.89 -3.36 -5.51
N GLY A 47 -10.72 -3.65 -4.21
CA GLY A 47 -10.81 -5.01 -3.64
C GLY A 47 -9.60 -5.91 -3.94
N VAL A 48 -8.48 -5.34 -4.41
CA VAL A 48 -7.25 -6.07 -4.77
C VAL A 48 -6.45 -6.46 -3.52
N ILE A 49 -6.44 -5.60 -2.50
CA ILE A 49 -5.88 -5.89 -1.18
C ILE A 49 -7.01 -5.91 -0.15
N LYS A 50 -7.00 -6.91 0.72
CA LYS A 50 -7.89 -7.03 1.89
C LYS A 50 -7.00 -7.24 3.09
N GLY A 51 -6.88 -6.25 3.97
CA GLY A 51 -6.18 -6.46 5.24
C GLY A 51 -5.30 -5.32 5.75
N ILE A 52 -5.24 -4.18 5.07
CA ILE A 52 -4.71 -2.96 5.70
C ILE A 52 -5.91 -2.22 6.25
N PRO A 53 -6.13 -2.16 7.58
CA PRO A 53 -7.06 -1.18 8.12
C PRO A 53 -6.49 0.19 7.72
N LEU A 54 -7.11 0.82 6.72
CA LEU A 54 -6.89 2.23 6.37
C LEU A 54 -7.50 3.15 7.44
N ALA A 55 -7.63 2.66 8.68
CA ALA A 55 -8.15 3.40 9.81
C ALA A 55 -7.39 4.73 9.90
N GLU A 56 -8.16 5.78 9.70
CA GLU A 56 -7.75 7.16 9.55
C GLU A 56 -6.67 7.58 10.55
N ALA A 57 -5.59 8.15 10.04
CA ALA A 57 -4.70 9.02 10.80
C ALA A 57 -4.42 10.32 10.03
N HIS A 58 -5.44 10.89 9.41
CA HIS A 58 -5.48 12.33 9.12
C HIS A 58 -6.90 12.78 8.76
N SER A 59 -7.69 13.08 9.78
CA SER A 59 -8.60 14.21 9.75
C SER A 59 -8.77 14.72 11.18
N ARG A 60 -8.05 15.80 11.42
CA ARG A 60 -8.13 16.73 12.55
C ARG A 60 -9.53 17.41 12.57
N PRO A 61 -9.90 18.10 13.66
CA PRO A 61 -9.29 19.39 14.03
C PRO A 61 -8.14 19.32 15.03
#